data_AF-Q6XNY2-F1
#
_entry.id   AF-Q6XNY2-F1
#
_cell.length_a   1.000
_cell.length_b   1.000
_cell.length_c   1.000
_cell.angle_alpha   90.00
_cell.angle_beta   90.00
_cell.angle_gamma   90.00
#
_symmetry.space_group_name_H-M   'P 1'
#
loop_
_entity.id
_entity.type
_entity.pdbx_description
1 polymer ?
#
loop_
_entity_poly.entity_id
_entity_poly.type
_entity_poly.pdbx_seq_one_letter_code
_entity_poly.pdbx_strand_id
1 'polypeptide(L)'
;FGSLLGLCLMIQIATGMFLAMHYVPDTLTAFDSVTHICRDVQYGWQIRNLHANGASMFFMCLYLHIGRGLYYGSYIYKKTWIIGVLLLFLTMATAFVGYVLPWGQMSFWGATVITNLLSAIPYIGPTLVEWIWGGFSVDKATLTRFFTFHFLLPFIILSMTFLHLLFLHEKGSNNPTGLSSNMEKIPFHPYFSNKDILGIVMLTIMLLLLALFNPNTLGDPDNFLPANPLITPQHIKP
;
A
#
# COMPACT_ATOMS: atom_id res chain seq x y z
N PHE A 1 -10.83 -10.83 -6.49
CA PHE A 1 -10.04 -9.95 -5.61
C PHE A 1 -8.66 -10.50 -5.27
N GLY A 2 -8.48 -11.79 -4.92
CA GLY A 2 -7.13 -12.31 -4.62
C GLY A 2 -6.13 -12.13 -5.79
N SER A 3 -6.54 -12.49 -7.01
CA SER A 3 -5.80 -12.22 -8.26
C SER A 3 -5.51 -10.72 -8.47
N LEU A 4 -6.52 -9.87 -8.23
CA LEU A 4 -6.37 -8.40 -8.33
C LEU A 4 -5.40 -7.81 -7.30
N LEU A 5 -5.33 -8.36 -6.08
CA LEU A 5 -4.33 -7.96 -5.08
C LEU A 5 -2.92 -8.32 -5.53
N GLY A 6 -2.74 -9.49 -6.15
CA GLY A 6 -1.48 -9.86 -6.80
C GLY A 6 -1.09 -8.87 -7.90
N LEU A 7 -2.05 -8.48 -8.75
CA LEU A 7 -1.83 -7.46 -9.77
C LEU A 7 -1.42 -6.10 -9.15
N CYS A 8 -2.15 -5.62 -8.14
CA CYS A 8 -1.82 -4.37 -7.45
C CYS A 8 -0.41 -4.41 -6.87
N LEU A 9 -0.02 -5.50 -6.22
CA LEU A 9 1.34 -5.66 -5.68
C LEU A 9 2.40 -5.57 -6.77
N MET A 10 2.20 -6.24 -7.90
CA MET A 10 3.14 -6.18 -9.03
C MET A 10 3.23 -4.78 -9.64
N ILE A 11 2.10 -4.08 -9.79
CA ILE A 11 2.06 -2.69 -10.25
C ILE A 11 2.85 -1.79 -9.29
N GLN A 12 2.62 -1.91 -7.97
CA GLN A 12 3.31 -1.09 -6.97
C GLN A 12 4.82 -1.35 -6.95
N ILE A 13 5.25 -2.62 -7.02
CA ILE A 13 6.68 -2.97 -7.07
C ILE A 13 7.31 -2.41 -8.34
N ALA A 14 6.70 -2.63 -9.51
CA ALA A 14 7.25 -2.15 -10.78
C ALA A 14 7.35 -0.62 -10.81
N THR A 15 6.23 0.07 -10.61
CA THR A 15 6.23 1.55 -10.60
C THR A 15 7.11 2.13 -9.50
N GLY A 16 7.11 1.54 -8.31
CA GLY A 16 7.94 1.97 -7.19
C GLY A 16 9.44 1.84 -7.47
N MET A 17 9.88 0.78 -8.15
CA MET A 17 11.27 0.63 -8.57
C MET A 17 11.69 1.73 -9.55
N PHE A 18 10.86 2.05 -10.56
CA PHE A 18 11.16 3.14 -11.49
C PHE A 18 11.18 4.51 -10.80
N LEU A 19 10.28 4.77 -9.87
CA LEU A 19 10.30 6.01 -9.06
C LEU A 19 11.57 6.10 -8.20
N ALA A 20 11.97 4.99 -7.58
CA ALA A 20 13.15 4.91 -6.73
C ALA A 20 14.47 5.20 -7.48
N MET A 21 14.52 4.97 -8.79
CA MET A 21 15.70 5.31 -9.62
C MET A 21 15.93 6.83 -9.71
N HIS A 22 14.93 7.66 -9.41
CA HIS A 22 14.96 9.11 -9.55
C HIS A 22 14.70 9.87 -8.25
N TYR A 23 14.24 9.19 -7.20
CA TYR A 23 13.91 9.79 -5.91
C TYR A 23 15.15 9.96 -5.02
N VAL A 24 15.20 11.05 -4.24
CA VAL A 24 16.30 11.33 -3.30
C VAL A 24 15.75 11.48 -1.86
N PRO A 25 16.09 10.58 -0.92
CA PRO A 25 15.55 10.61 0.45
C PRO A 25 16.29 11.61 1.36
N ASP A 26 16.37 12.87 0.97
CA ASP A 26 16.92 13.97 1.79
C ASP A 26 15.85 15.07 1.98
N THR A 27 15.71 15.59 3.20
CA THR A 27 14.61 16.52 3.53
C THR A 27 14.66 17.83 2.75
N LEU A 28 15.82 18.23 2.23
CA LEU A 28 15.98 19.42 1.41
C LEU A 28 15.56 19.18 -0.05
N THR A 29 15.64 17.94 -0.55
CA THR A 29 15.44 17.64 -1.98
C THR A 29 14.36 16.59 -2.26
N ALA A 30 13.76 15.97 -1.25
CA ALA A 30 12.79 14.88 -1.45
C ALA A 30 11.55 15.35 -2.21
N PHE A 31 10.94 16.45 -1.77
CA PHE A 31 9.80 17.07 -2.46
C PHE A 31 10.18 17.43 -3.90
N ASP A 32 11.30 18.13 -4.09
CA ASP A 32 11.79 18.53 -5.41
C ASP A 32 12.09 17.34 -6.32
N SER A 33 12.65 16.25 -5.80
CA SER A 33 12.92 15.04 -6.59
C SER A 33 11.63 14.40 -7.12
N VAL A 34 10.54 14.43 -6.34
CA VAL A 34 9.22 13.98 -6.80
C VAL A 34 8.66 14.93 -7.86
N THR A 35 8.86 16.25 -7.72
CA THR A 35 8.45 17.20 -8.77
C THR A 35 9.25 17.01 -10.06
N HIS A 36 10.55 16.76 -9.97
CA HIS A 36 11.44 16.44 -11.09
C HIS A 36 10.99 15.15 -11.80
N ILE A 37 10.65 14.10 -11.06
CA ILE A 37 10.04 12.88 -11.64
C ILE A 37 8.81 13.24 -12.47
N CYS A 38 7.93 14.10 -11.97
CA CYS A 38 6.70 14.43 -12.69
C CYS A 38 6.94 15.33 -13.90
N ARG A 39 7.95 16.20 -13.87
CA ARG A 39 8.13 17.27 -14.87
C ARG A 39 9.17 16.94 -15.94
N ASP A 40 10.26 16.28 -15.57
CA ASP A 40 11.45 16.17 -16.40
C ASP A 40 11.75 14.72 -16.83
N VAL A 41 11.33 13.72 -16.03
CA VAL A 41 11.47 12.31 -16.40
C VAL A 41 10.41 11.91 -17.42
N GLN A 42 10.82 11.29 -18.52
CA GLN A 42 9.93 10.80 -19.57
C GLN A 42 8.91 9.81 -18.98
N TYR A 43 7.62 10.11 -19.16
CA TYR A 43 6.49 9.38 -18.56
C TYR A 43 6.50 9.31 -17.02
N GLY A 44 7.37 10.06 -16.32
CA GLY A 44 7.48 10.00 -14.87
C GLY A 44 6.21 10.43 -14.15
N TRP A 45 5.47 11.41 -14.68
CA TRP A 45 4.13 11.76 -14.17
C TRP A 45 3.14 10.61 -14.24
N GLN A 46 3.17 9.80 -15.30
CA GLN A 46 2.28 8.65 -15.45
C GLN A 46 2.63 7.57 -14.44
N ILE A 47 3.92 7.25 -14.31
CA ILE A 47 4.41 6.26 -13.35
C ILE A 47 4.05 6.69 -11.92
N ARG A 48 4.26 7.97 -11.58
CA ARG A 48 3.90 8.54 -10.27
C ARG A 48 2.40 8.45 -10.01
N ASN A 49 1.57 8.81 -10.99
CA ASN A 49 0.11 8.76 -10.85
C ASN A 49 -0.42 7.32 -10.76
N LEU A 50 0.16 6.39 -11.50
CA LEU A 50 -0.13 4.96 -11.40
C LEU A 50 0.24 4.42 -10.04
N HIS A 51 1.41 4.79 -9.50
CA HIS A 51 1.84 4.34 -8.17
C HIS A 51 0.94 4.89 -7.05
N ALA A 52 0.58 6.18 -7.12
CA ALA A 52 -0.28 6.82 -6.14
C ALA A 52 -1.71 6.26 -6.17
N ASN A 53 -2.36 6.24 -7.34
CA ASN A 53 -3.73 5.71 -7.47
C ASN A 53 -3.78 4.18 -7.33
N GLY A 54 -2.69 3.48 -7.69
CA GLY A 54 -2.52 2.05 -7.50
C GLY A 54 -2.55 1.65 -6.04
N ALA A 55 -2.02 2.48 -5.14
CA ALA A 55 -2.17 2.27 -3.69
C ALA A 55 -3.65 2.29 -3.26
N SER A 56 -4.45 3.25 -3.74
CA SER A 56 -5.89 3.29 -3.47
C SER A 56 -6.64 2.08 -4.03
N MET A 57 -6.29 1.64 -5.25
CA MET A 57 -6.84 0.42 -5.85
C MET A 57 -6.50 -0.83 -5.04
N PHE A 58 -5.29 -0.87 -4.47
CA PHE A 58 -4.86 -1.94 -3.56
C PHE A 58 -5.76 -2.00 -2.33
N PHE A 59 -5.96 -0.89 -1.62
CA PHE A 59 -6.82 -0.87 -0.43
C PHE A 59 -8.28 -1.19 -0.73
N MET A 60 -8.82 -0.67 -1.84
CA MET A 60 -10.16 -1.03 -2.28
C MET A 60 -10.28 -2.55 -2.51
N CYS A 61 -9.32 -3.16 -3.22
CA CYS A 61 -9.30 -4.62 -3.42
C CYS A 61 -9.13 -5.38 -2.09
N LEU A 62 -8.34 -4.86 -1.14
CA LEU A 62 -8.11 -5.45 0.17
C LEU A 62 -9.41 -5.49 0.97
N TYR A 63 -10.12 -4.37 1.06
CA TYR A 63 -11.38 -4.29 1.80
C TYR A 63 -12.45 -5.18 1.18
N LEU A 64 -12.56 -5.23 -0.16
CA LEU A 64 -13.48 -6.16 -0.84
C LEU A 64 -13.08 -7.63 -0.61
N HIS A 65 -11.78 -7.94 -0.58
CA HIS A 65 -11.29 -9.28 -0.29
C HIS A 65 -11.62 -9.73 1.14
N ILE A 66 -11.41 -8.84 2.12
CA ILE A 66 -11.74 -9.06 3.53
C ILE A 66 -13.24 -9.20 3.70
N GLY A 67 -14.03 -8.28 3.13
CA GLY A 67 -15.49 -8.30 3.18
C GLY A 67 -16.08 -9.60 2.61
N ARG A 68 -15.56 -10.07 1.47
CA ARG A 68 -15.89 -11.40 0.94
C ARG A 68 -15.57 -12.50 1.95
N GLY A 69 -14.40 -12.44 2.58
CA GLY A 69 -13.97 -13.44 3.56
C GLY A 69 -14.86 -13.49 4.80
N LEU A 70 -15.33 -12.33 5.28
CA LEU A 70 -16.30 -12.23 6.37
C LEU A 70 -17.67 -12.77 5.95
N TYR A 71 -18.20 -12.30 4.82
CA TYR A 71 -19.55 -12.64 4.36
C TYR A 71 -19.73 -14.15 4.11
N TYR A 72 -18.74 -14.80 3.49
CA TYR A 72 -18.81 -16.24 3.19
C TYR A 72 -18.15 -17.13 4.25
N GLY A 73 -17.79 -16.62 5.43
CA GLY A 73 -17.20 -17.44 6.49
C GLY A 73 -15.81 -18.02 6.16
N SER A 74 -15.06 -17.39 5.24
CA SER A 74 -13.74 -17.90 4.81
C SER A 74 -12.67 -17.80 5.90
N TYR A 75 -12.91 -17.04 6.97
CA TYR A 75 -12.06 -16.95 8.16
C TYR A 75 -11.98 -18.26 8.97
N ILE A 76 -12.77 -19.28 8.61
CA ILE A 76 -12.64 -20.64 9.17
C ILE A 76 -11.30 -21.28 8.75
N TYR A 77 -10.73 -20.89 7.59
CA TYR A 77 -9.39 -21.29 7.19
C TYR A 77 -8.32 -20.50 7.97
N LYS A 78 -8.13 -20.87 9.24
CA LYS A 78 -7.37 -20.08 10.23
C LYS A 78 -5.96 -19.70 9.77
N LYS A 79 -5.18 -20.63 9.21
CA LYS A 79 -3.83 -20.33 8.71
C LYS A 79 -3.85 -19.25 7.64
N THR A 80 -4.66 -19.44 6.59
CA THR A 80 -4.84 -18.48 5.50
C THR A 80 -5.33 -17.13 6.01
N TRP A 81 -6.32 -17.14 6.91
CA TRP A 81 -6.89 -15.92 7.49
C TRP A 81 -5.87 -15.13 8.31
N ILE A 82 -5.11 -15.78 9.19
CA ILE A 82 -4.07 -15.13 10.02
C ILE A 82 -3.00 -14.50 9.14
N ILE A 83 -2.52 -15.22 8.11
CA ILE A 83 -1.58 -14.63 7.14
C ILE A 83 -2.23 -13.45 6.40
N GLY A 84 -3.51 -13.52 6.07
CA GLY A 84 -4.27 -12.41 5.49
C GLY A 84 -4.31 -11.16 6.38
N VAL A 85 -4.48 -11.34 7.69
CA VAL A 85 -4.41 -10.24 8.67
C VAL A 85 -3.01 -9.63 8.73
N LEU A 86 -1.95 -10.46 8.72
CA LEU A 86 -0.58 -9.96 8.67
C LEU A 86 -0.29 -9.20 7.37
N LEU A 87 -0.79 -9.68 6.23
CA LEU A 87 -0.70 -9.00 4.94
C LEU A 87 -1.41 -7.64 4.96
N LEU A 88 -2.56 -7.53 5.62
CA LEU A 88 -3.25 -6.25 5.82
C LEU A 88 -2.35 -5.25 6.57
N PHE A 89 -1.82 -5.64 7.72
CA PHE A 89 -0.96 -4.75 8.52
C PHE A 89 0.34 -4.39 7.81
N LEU A 90 0.97 -5.33 7.10
CA LEU A 90 2.15 -5.05 6.28
C LEU A 90 1.83 -4.05 5.15
N THR A 91 0.69 -4.20 4.48
CA THR A 91 0.27 -3.29 3.41
C THR A 91 -0.05 -1.90 3.96
N MET A 92 -0.72 -1.82 5.12
CA MET A 92 -0.94 -0.56 5.85
C MET A 92 0.37 0.14 6.21
N ALA A 93 1.31 -0.59 6.82
CA ALA A 93 2.62 -0.04 7.17
C ALA A 93 3.37 0.45 5.93
N THR A 94 3.37 -0.34 4.85
CA THR A 94 4.03 -0.01 3.57
C THR A 94 3.47 1.27 2.97
N ALA A 95 2.15 1.38 2.87
CA ALA A 95 1.49 2.55 2.31
C ALA A 95 1.70 3.80 3.15
N PHE A 96 1.65 3.66 4.48
CA PHE A 96 1.94 4.76 5.41
C PHE A 96 3.35 5.31 5.20
N VAL A 97 4.39 4.46 5.26
CA VAL A 97 5.78 4.95 5.06
C VAL A 97 6.01 5.49 3.64
N GLY A 98 5.28 4.98 2.65
CA GLY A 98 5.30 5.49 1.26
C GLY A 98 4.71 6.88 1.13
N TYR A 99 3.60 7.16 1.85
CA TYR A 99 2.95 8.46 1.85
C TYR A 99 3.81 9.56 2.49
N VAL A 100 4.81 9.19 3.30
CA VAL A 100 5.76 10.15 3.88
C VAL A 100 6.82 10.63 2.88
N LEU A 101 7.14 9.81 1.86
CA LEU A 101 8.28 10.05 0.96
C LEU A 101 8.19 11.34 0.12
N PRO A 102 7.02 11.79 -0.37
CA PRO A 102 6.93 13.07 -1.08
C PRO A 102 7.31 14.29 -0.22
N TRP A 103 7.38 14.14 1.10
CA TRP A 103 7.78 15.19 2.04
C TRP A 103 6.96 16.50 1.91
N GLY A 104 5.65 16.35 1.65
CA GLY A 104 4.69 17.45 1.72
C GLY A 104 4.12 17.66 3.13
N GLN A 105 3.20 18.61 3.28
CA GLN A 105 2.60 18.91 4.58
C GLN A 105 1.87 17.71 5.18
N MET A 106 1.00 17.04 4.42
CA MET A 106 0.27 15.86 4.93
C MET A 106 1.20 14.68 5.19
N SER A 107 2.26 14.51 4.39
CA SER A 107 3.32 13.53 4.63
C SER A 107 3.98 13.72 5.99
N PHE A 108 4.47 14.92 6.29
CA PHE A 108 5.21 15.22 7.52
C PHE A 108 4.32 15.17 8.76
N TRP A 109 3.17 15.83 8.72
CA TRP A 109 2.27 15.89 9.87
C TRP A 109 1.56 14.57 10.12
N GLY A 110 1.20 13.84 9.06
CA GLY A 110 0.71 12.47 9.17
C GLY A 110 1.75 11.55 9.83
N ALA A 111 3.02 11.63 9.42
CA ALA A 111 4.10 10.89 10.06
C ALA A 111 4.20 11.22 11.56
N THR A 112 4.19 12.51 11.89
CA THR A 112 4.30 13.01 13.27
C THR A 112 3.18 12.48 14.15
N VAL A 113 1.93 12.64 13.73
CA VAL A 113 0.76 12.23 14.53
C VAL A 113 0.69 10.70 14.68
N ILE A 114 0.82 9.96 13.58
CA ILE A 114 0.63 8.50 13.58
C ILE A 114 1.73 7.80 14.37
N THR A 115 3.00 8.16 14.19
CA THR A 115 4.09 7.55 14.95
C THR A 115 4.03 7.91 16.43
N ASN A 116 3.59 9.13 16.77
CA ASN A 116 3.48 9.56 18.15
C ASN A 116 2.35 8.85 18.93
N LEU A 117 1.45 8.12 18.27
CA LEU A 117 0.49 7.24 18.96
C LEU A 117 1.20 6.18 19.82
N LEU A 118 2.43 5.79 19.48
CA LEU A 118 3.23 4.85 20.26
C LEU A 118 3.72 5.44 21.59
N SER A 119 3.72 6.77 21.76
CA SER A 119 4.08 7.41 23.03
C SER A 119 3.11 7.06 24.16
N ALA A 120 1.89 6.62 23.82
CA ALA A 120 0.89 6.17 24.78
C ALA A 120 1.23 4.81 25.44
N ILE A 121 2.24 4.08 24.95
CA ILE A 121 2.68 2.83 25.58
C ILE A 121 3.38 3.16 26.91
N PRO A 122 2.91 2.62 28.06
CA PRO A 122 3.51 2.92 29.36
C PRO A 122 4.99 2.56 29.43
N TYR A 123 5.77 3.39 30.12
CA TYR A 123 7.20 3.25 30.40
C TYR A 123 8.15 3.38 29.19
N ILE A 124 7.83 2.74 28.07
CA ILE A 124 8.73 2.66 26.90
C ILE A 124 8.28 3.52 25.71
N GLY A 125 7.09 4.11 25.75
CA GLY A 125 6.47 4.81 24.62
C GLY A 125 7.33 5.95 24.05
N PRO A 126 7.72 6.96 24.86
CA PRO A 126 8.56 8.06 24.37
C PRO A 126 9.88 7.58 23.76
N THR A 127 10.57 6.64 24.41
CA THR A 127 11.81 6.05 23.90
C THR A 127 11.60 5.33 22.56
N LEU A 128 10.47 4.64 22.39
CA LEU A 128 10.15 3.95 21.13
C LEU A 128 9.91 4.93 19.99
N VAL A 129 9.22 6.05 20.26
CA VAL A 129 8.96 7.10 19.26
C VAL A 129 10.26 7.75 18.81
N GLU A 130 11.10 8.19 19.74
CA GLU A 130 12.41 8.80 19.41
C GLU A 130 13.33 7.80 18.69
N TRP A 131 13.26 6.51 19.04
CA TRP A 131 13.99 5.46 18.34
C TRP A 131 13.52 5.29 16.90
N ILE A 132 12.19 5.29 16.65
CA ILE A 132 11.61 5.24 15.30
C ILE A 132 11.98 6.48 14.50
N TRP A 133 11.98 7.66 15.10
CA TRP A 133 12.38 8.90 14.42
C TRP A 133 13.88 8.96 14.15
N GLY A 134 14.69 8.43 15.07
CA GLY A 134 16.14 8.60 15.07
C GLY A 134 16.56 9.97 15.57
N GLY A 135 15.77 10.58 16.45
CA GLY A 135 15.92 11.94 16.94
C GLY A 135 14.68 12.38 17.70
N PHE A 136 14.63 13.66 18.06
CA PHE A 136 13.55 14.23 18.88
C PHE A 136 12.27 14.59 18.10
N SER A 137 12.31 14.51 16.77
CA SER A 137 11.17 14.77 15.89
C SER A 137 11.34 14.05 14.56
N VAL A 138 10.29 14.00 13.76
CA VAL A 138 10.35 13.53 12.36
C VAL A 138 11.28 14.45 11.58
N ASP A 139 12.37 13.91 11.03
CA ASP A 139 13.39 14.67 10.30
C ASP A 139 14.15 13.75 9.30
N LYS A 140 15.33 14.17 8.81
CA LYS A 140 16.17 13.48 7.83
C LYS A 140 16.44 12.01 8.15
N ALA A 141 16.73 11.69 9.40
CA ALA A 141 16.94 10.32 9.83
C ALA A 141 15.67 9.46 9.64
N THR A 142 14.50 10.03 9.87
CA THR A 142 13.19 9.40 9.69
C THR A 142 12.86 9.19 8.20
N LEU A 143 13.07 10.20 7.36
CA LEU A 143 12.80 10.09 5.93
C LEU A 143 13.67 9.02 5.25
N THR A 144 14.96 9.01 5.57
CA THR A 144 15.92 8.05 4.99
C THR A 144 15.54 6.61 5.31
N ARG A 145 15.21 6.31 6.59
CA ARG A 145 14.81 4.96 6.99
C ARG A 145 13.43 4.58 6.46
N PHE A 146 12.49 5.52 6.36
CA PHE A 146 11.16 5.25 5.82
C PHE A 146 11.24 4.90 4.34
N PHE A 147 12.14 5.53 3.57
CA PHE A 147 12.44 5.08 2.22
C PHE A 147 12.94 3.63 2.18
N THR A 148 13.91 3.28 3.03
CA THR A 148 14.43 1.90 3.12
C THR A 148 13.34 0.89 3.48
N PHE A 149 12.49 1.20 4.47
CA PHE A 149 11.36 0.33 4.84
C PHE A 149 10.33 0.24 3.72
N HIS A 150 9.97 1.36 3.09
CA HIS A 150 9.02 1.37 1.99
C HIS A 150 9.52 0.54 0.79
N PHE A 151 10.82 0.53 0.55
CA PHE A 151 11.42 -0.31 -0.48
C PHE A 151 11.40 -1.80 -0.11
N LEU A 152 11.71 -2.15 1.15
CA LEU A 152 11.83 -3.53 1.61
C LEU A 152 10.48 -4.24 1.78
N LEU A 153 9.51 -3.57 2.42
CA LEU A 153 8.25 -4.19 2.83
C LEU A 153 7.42 -4.81 1.68
N PRO A 154 7.34 -4.24 0.46
CA PRO A 154 6.68 -4.87 -0.68
C PRO A 154 7.19 -6.29 -1.01
N PHE A 155 8.50 -6.55 -0.85
CA PHE A 155 9.08 -7.87 -1.09
C PHE A 155 8.77 -8.86 0.04
N ILE A 156 8.62 -8.36 1.27
CA ILE A 156 8.10 -9.15 2.39
C ILE A 156 6.63 -9.51 2.14
N ILE A 157 5.82 -8.55 1.67
CA ILE A 157 4.41 -8.79 1.27
C ILE A 157 4.34 -9.84 0.16
N LEU A 158 5.22 -9.78 -0.84
CA LEU A 158 5.29 -10.78 -1.91
C LEU A 158 5.56 -12.19 -1.34
N SER A 159 6.54 -12.31 -0.45
CA SER A 159 6.87 -13.57 0.22
C SER A 159 5.70 -14.10 1.06
N MET A 160 5.05 -13.24 1.83
CA MET A 160 3.87 -13.57 2.63
C MET A 160 2.65 -13.94 1.77
N THR A 161 2.55 -13.40 0.55
CA THR A 161 1.49 -13.75 -0.41
C THR A 161 1.67 -15.20 -0.89
N PHE A 162 2.90 -15.65 -1.17
CA PHE A 162 3.14 -17.06 -1.48
C PHE A 162 2.77 -17.98 -0.31
N LEU A 163 3.10 -17.60 0.92
CA LEU A 163 2.70 -18.35 2.12
C LEU A 163 1.17 -18.38 2.30
N HIS A 164 0.49 -17.27 2.02
CA HIS A 164 -0.96 -17.18 2.06
C HIS A 164 -1.61 -18.16 1.07
N LEU A 165 -1.10 -18.21 -0.16
CA LEU A 165 -1.57 -19.11 -1.22
C LEU A 165 -1.23 -20.57 -0.90
N LEU A 166 -0.07 -20.85 -0.31
CA LEU A 166 0.30 -22.20 0.14
C LEU A 166 -0.74 -22.75 1.12
N PHE A 167 -1.08 -21.98 2.17
CA PHE A 167 -2.10 -22.41 3.13
C PHE A 167 -3.50 -22.48 2.53
N LEU A 168 -3.83 -21.63 1.55
CA LEU A 168 -5.07 -21.76 0.80
C LEU A 168 -5.11 -23.08 0.03
N HIS A 169 -4.02 -23.48 -0.61
CA HIS A 169 -3.94 -24.72 -1.38
C HIS A 169 -4.00 -25.99 -0.52
N GLU A 170 -3.71 -25.93 0.78
CA GLU A 170 -3.93 -27.06 1.70
C GLU A 170 -5.42 -27.48 1.78
N LYS A 171 -6.35 -26.53 1.65
CA LYS A 171 -7.81 -26.78 1.78
C LYS A 171 -8.58 -26.58 0.48
N GLY A 172 -8.05 -25.78 -0.44
CA GLY A 172 -8.78 -25.26 -1.59
C GLY A 172 -9.62 -24.03 -1.22
N SER A 173 -10.23 -23.42 -2.23
CA SER A 173 -11.09 -22.25 -2.04
C SER A 173 -12.44 -22.61 -1.44
N ASN A 174 -12.98 -21.69 -0.64
CA ASN A 174 -14.39 -21.71 -0.23
C ASN A 174 -15.29 -21.30 -1.42
N ASN A 175 -16.61 -21.52 -1.30
CA ASN A 175 -17.61 -21.17 -2.30
C ASN A 175 -18.84 -20.47 -1.66
N PRO A 176 -19.71 -19.82 -2.45
CA PRO A 176 -20.81 -19.02 -1.92
C PRO A 176 -21.82 -19.76 -1.04
N THR A 177 -21.96 -21.08 -1.20
CA THR A 177 -22.91 -21.87 -0.40
C THR A 177 -22.36 -22.26 0.98
N GLY A 178 -21.04 -22.18 1.17
CA GLY A 178 -20.35 -22.64 2.38
C GLY A 178 -20.32 -24.17 2.55
N LEU A 179 -20.90 -24.93 1.63
CA LEU A 179 -20.88 -26.40 1.62
C LEU A 179 -19.62 -26.93 0.94
N SER A 180 -19.31 -28.21 1.15
CA SER A 180 -18.18 -28.86 0.46
C SER A 180 -18.41 -28.91 -1.05
N SER A 181 -17.49 -28.33 -1.83
CA SER A 181 -17.54 -28.34 -3.31
C SER A 181 -16.74 -29.48 -3.93
N ASN A 182 -16.32 -30.48 -3.16
CA ASN A 182 -15.43 -31.55 -3.65
C ASN A 182 -16.02 -32.35 -4.83
N MET A 183 -17.35 -32.49 -4.88
CA MET A 183 -18.04 -33.23 -5.94
C MET A 183 -18.16 -32.44 -7.26
N GLU A 184 -17.94 -31.13 -7.23
CA GLU A 184 -18.22 -30.20 -8.36
C GLU A 184 -17.00 -29.34 -8.72
N LYS A 185 -15.79 -29.85 -8.50
CA LYS A 185 -14.56 -29.12 -8.86
C LYS A 185 -14.38 -29.09 -10.38
N ILE A 186 -14.00 -27.93 -10.87
CA ILE A 186 -13.56 -27.71 -12.26
C ILE A 186 -12.08 -27.30 -12.26
N PRO A 187 -11.32 -27.56 -13.34
CA PRO A 187 -9.94 -27.09 -13.44
C PRO A 187 -9.85 -25.56 -13.41
N PHE A 188 -8.75 -25.02 -12.90
CA PHE A 188 -8.56 -23.57 -12.85
C PHE A 188 -8.55 -22.94 -14.25
N HIS A 189 -7.80 -23.54 -15.18
CA HIS A 189 -7.80 -23.18 -16.59
C HIS A 189 -8.80 -24.07 -17.36
N PRO A 190 -9.64 -23.52 -18.26
CA PRO A 190 -9.70 -22.12 -18.70
C PRO A 190 -10.62 -21.22 -17.88
N TYR A 191 -11.42 -21.79 -16.99
CA TYR A 191 -12.57 -21.13 -16.37
C TYR A 191 -12.18 -19.91 -15.52
N PHE A 192 -11.35 -20.12 -14.50
CA PHE A 192 -10.95 -19.06 -13.59
C PHE A 192 -9.85 -18.18 -14.19
N SER A 193 -9.00 -18.71 -15.08
CA SER A 193 -8.02 -17.87 -15.79
C SER A 193 -8.71 -16.81 -16.66
N ASN A 194 -9.74 -17.17 -17.44
CA ASN A 194 -10.45 -16.20 -18.29
C ASN A 194 -11.24 -15.20 -17.46
N LYS A 195 -11.87 -15.66 -16.36
CA LYS A 195 -12.55 -14.79 -15.41
C LYS A 195 -11.59 -13.81 -14.74
N ASP A 196 -10.39 -14.26 -14.35
CA ASP A 196 -9.38 -13.39 -13.75
C ASP A 196 -8.84 -12.37 -14.75
N ILE A 197 -8.62 -12.75 -16.02
CA ILE A 197 -8.24 -11.80 -17.08
C ILE A 197 -9.29 -10.70 -17.24
N LEU A 198 -10.58 -11.05 -17.27
CA LEU A 198 -11.65 -10.05 -17.31
C LEU A 198 -11.59 -9.10 -16.10
N GLY A 199 -11.39 -9.65 -14.90
CA GLY A 199 -11.22 -8.86 -13.68
C GLY A 199 -10.01 -7.91 -13.73
N ILE A 200 -8.88 -8.39 -14.25
CA ILE A 200 -7.65 -7.61 -14.45
C ILE A 200 -7.93 -6.45 -15.40
N VAL A 201 -8.55 -6.70 -16.55
CA VAL A 201 -8.91 -5.66 -17.53
C VAL A 201 -9.78 -4.58 -16.89
N MET A 202 -10.82 -4.97 -16.14
CA MET A 202 -11.69 -4.01 -15.46
C MET A 202 -10.93 -3.15 -14.44
N LEU A 203 -10.07 -3.75 -13.61
CA LEU A 203 -9.28 -3.00 -12.63
C LEU A 203 -8.28 -2.06 -13.32
N THR A 204 -7.61 -2.51 -14.37
CA THR A 204 -6.65 -1.69 -15.13
C THR A 204 -7.34 -0.51 -15.80
N ILE A 205 -8.53 -0.71 -16.39
CA ILE A 205 -9.32 0.41 -16.96
C ILE A 205 -9.64 1.43 -15.87
N MET A 206 -10.13 1.00 -14.70
CA MET A 206 -10.45 1.91 -13.61
C MET A 206 -9.22 2.66 -13.08
N LEU A 207 -8.09 1.97 -12.92
CA LEU A 207 -6.83 2.60 -12.53
C LEU A 207 -6.37 3.65 -13.56
N LEU A 208 -6.45 3.33 -14.85
CA LEU A 208 -6.09 4.25 -15.92
C LEU A 208 -7.02 5.46 -15.98
N LEU A 209 -8.33 5.26 -15.79
CA LEU A 209 -9.29 6.37 -15.74
C LEU A 209 -8.94 7.35 -14.62
N LEU A 210 -8.60 6.86 -13.43
CA LEU A 210 -8.14 7.69 -12.33
C LEU A 210 -6.80 8.35 -12.66
N ALA A 211 -5.77 7.58 -13.01
CA ALA A 211 -4.42 8.08 -13.19
C ALA A 211 -4.26 9.07 -14.37
N LEU A 212 -5.14 9.00 -15.38
CA LEU A 212 -5.07 9.86 -16.57
C LEU A 212 -6.04 11.04 -16.53
N PHE A 213 -7.29 10.84 -16.08
CA PHE A 213 -8.31 11.90 -16.12
C PHE A 213 -8.51 12.60 -14.77
N ASN A 214 -8.32 11.88 -13.65
CA ASN A 214 -8.60 12.38 -12.31
C ASN A 214 -7.49 12.03 -11.30
N PRO A 215 -6.20 12.29 -11.60
CA PRO A 215 -5.08 11.69 -10.86
C PRO A 215 -4.97 12.09 -9.40
N ASN A 216 -5.58 13.22 -9.03
CA ASN A 216 -5.46 13.81 -7.69
C ASN A 216 -6.76 13.74 -6.88
N THR A 217 -7.85 13.15 -7.41
CA THR A 217 -9.16 13.17 -6.72
C THR A 217 -9.18 12.40 -5.41
N LEU A 218 -8.27 11.43 -5.23
CA LEU A 218 -8.12 10.62 -4.02
C LEU A 218 -6.99 11.11 -3.10
N GLY A 219 -6.29 12.19 -3.48
CA GLY A 219 -5.21 12.78 -2.69
C GLY A 219 -5.63 14.06 -1.99
N ASP A 220 -4.80 14.54 -1.06
CA ASP A 220 -5.03 15.81 -0.38
C ASP A 220 -4.21 16.95 -1.02
N PRO A 221 -4.81 18.12 -1.33
CA PRO A 221 -4.10 19.24 -1.94
C PRO A 221 -2.97 19.79 -1.07
N ASP A 222 -3.04 19.67 0.26
CA ASP A 222 -2.00 20.18 1.14
C ASP A 222 -0.68 19.43 0.95
N ASN A 223 -0.71 18.21 0.40
CA ASN A 223 0.51 17.47 0.10
C ASN A 223 1.25 17.96 -1.16
N PHE A 224 0.72 18.97 -1.85
CA PHE A 224 1.43 19.74 -2.88
C PHE A 224 2.17 20.96 -2.31
N LEU A 225 2.12 21.18 -0.99
CA LEU A 225 2.96 22.14 -0.29
C LEU A 225 4.11 21.38 0.40
N PRO A 226 5.37 21.85 0.28
CA PRO A 226 6.49 21.27 1.00
C PRO A 226 6.24 21.26 2.51
N ALA A 227 6.75 20.24 3.20
CA ALA A 227 6.63 20.12 4.65
C ALA A 227 7.19 21.36 5.37
N ASN A 228 6.41 21.90 6.30
CA ASN A 228 6.84 22.97 7.19
C ASN A 228 6.60 22.56 8.66
N PRO A 229 7.66 22.32 9.45
CA PRO A 229 7.52 21.86 10.84
C PRO A 229 6.91 22.91 11.76
N LEU A 230 6.79 24.17 11.33
CA LEU A 230 6.21 25.28 12.10
C LEU A 230 4.74 25.58 11.72
N ILE A 231 4.21 24.94 10.66
CA ILE A 231 2.85 25.21 10.17
C ILE A 231 2.10 23.89 10.01
N THR A 232 1.27 23.61 11.01
CA THR A 232 0.34 22.49 11.04
C THR A 232 -0.88 22.78 10.16
N PRO A 233 -1.25 21.91 9.20
CA PRO A 233 -2.50 22.04 8.45
C PRO A 233 -3.72 22.09 9.37
N GLN A 234 -4.74 22.86 9.00
CA GLN A 234 -5.95 23.02 9.82
C GLN A 234 -6.69 21.70 10.05
N HIS A 235 -6.65 20.80 9.06
CA HIS A 235 -7.37 19.53 9.08
C HIS A 235 -6.46 18.36 8.69
N ILE A 236 -5.42 18.09 9.51
CA ILE A 236 -4.59 16.90 9.33
C ILE A 236 -5.45 15.65 9.39
N LYS A 237 -5.31 14.80 8.36
CA LYS A 237 -5.97 13.51 8.26
C LYS A 237 -5.10 12.53 7.46
N PRO A 238 -5.20 11.23 7.73
CA PRO A 238 -4.60 10.20 6.91
C PRO A 238 -5.29 10.06 5.55
#